data_AF-A0A928V561-F1
#
_entry.id   AF-A0A928V561-F1
#
_cell.length_a   1.000
_cell.length_b   1.000
_cell.length_c   1.000
_cell.angle_alpha   90.00
_cell.angle_beta   90.00
_cell.angle_gamma   90.00
#
_symmetry.space_group_name_H-M   'P 1'
#
loop_
_entity.id
_entity.type
_entity.pdbx_description
1 polymer ?
#
loop_
_entity_poly.entity_id
_entity_poly.type
_entity_poly.pdbx_seq_one_letter_code
_entity_poly.pdbx_strand_id
1 'polypeptide(L)'
;MSLLKIAADLFISQLGSRGTSLNLETVVGALQQLLPTQSGDLDLAALVGKFTGQGGDLAALATSWLGNSTNKSLDISQLIAALGQDKVDSFAGKVGVDTTTAASGLAGILPDLINRNSDGGALLGGLAGSAAKSILGKFF
;
A
#
# COMPACT_ATOMS: atom_id res chain seq x y z
N MET A 1 -16.35 -2.12 -3.70
CA MET A 1 -15.37 -2.98 -2.98
C MET A 1 -14.42 -2.07 -2.23
N SER A 2 -13.95 -2.48 -1.05
CA SER A 2 -12.93 -1.73 -0.29
C SER A 2 -11.53 -1.90 -0.89
N LEU A 3 -10.64 -0.91 -0.70
CA LEU A 3 -9.24 -1.03 -1.12
C LEU A 3 -8.53 -2.14 -0.36
N LEU A 4 -8.89 -2.36 0.91
CA LEU A 4 -8.38 -3.50 1.68
C LEU A 4 -8.73 -4.84 1.04
N LYS A 5 -9.94 -5.00 0.51
CA LYS A 5 -10.34 -6.23 -0.17
C LYS A 5 -9.59 -6.41 -1.49
N ILE A 6 -9.36 -5.32 -2.22
CA ILE A 6 -8.52 -5.32 -3.43
C ILE A 6 -7.08 -5.69 -3.08
N ALA A 7 -6.51 -5.10 -2.04
CA ALA A 7 -5.15 -5.40 -1.58
C ALA A 7 -5.01 -6.86 -1.14
N ALA A 8 -6.00 -7.40 -0.43
CA ALA A 8 -6.02 -8.80 -0.02
C ALA A 8 -6.11 -9.75 -1.21
N ASP A 9 -6.96 -9.43 -2.19
CA ASP A 9 -7.10 -10.20 -3.42
C ASP A 9 -5.81 -10.19 -4.27
N LEU A 10 -5.18 -9.02 -4.40
CA LEU A 10 -3.88 -8.87 -5.05
C LEU A 10 -2.78 -9.63 -4.30
N PHE A 11 -2.76 -9.58 -2.97
CA PHE A 11 -1.80 -10.32 -2.16
C PHE A 11 -1.93 -11.82 -2.38
N ILE A 12 -3.16 -12.35 -2.29
CA ILE A 12 -3.45 -13.78 -2.54
C ILE A 12 -3.04 -14.17 -3.96
N SER A 13 -3.37 -13.34 -4.95
CA SER A 13 -3.01 -13.56 -6.36
C SER A 13 -1.50 -13.54 -6.57
N GLN A 14 -0.78 -12.64 -5.91
CA GLN A 14 0.68 -12.52 -5.97
C GLN A 14 1.39 -13.76 -5.41
N LEU A 15 0.79 -14.42 -4.41
CA LEU A 15 1.30 -15.67 -3.84
C LEU A 15 1.04 -16.89 -4.73
N GLY A 16 0.24 -16.76 -5.79
CA GLY A 16 -0.09 -17.82 -6.73
C GLY A 16 -0.67 -19.05 -6.01
N SER A 17 -0.13 -20.23 -6.29
CA SER A 17 -0.60 -21.50 -5.70
C SER A 17 -0.50 -21.55 -4.17
N ARG A 18 0.34 -20.71 -3.55
CA ARG A 18 0.42 -20.59 -2.07
C ARG A 18 -0.70 -19.73 -1.49
N GLY A 19 -1.26 -18.84 -2.31
CA GLY A 19 -2.39 -17.99 -1.92
C GLY A 19 -3.73 -18.70 -1.92
N THR A 20 -3.89 -19.80 -2.68
CA THR A 20 -5.17 -20.51 -2.85
C THR A 20 -5.73 -21.07 -1.54
N SER A 21 -4.90 -21.36 -0.55
CA SER A 21 -5.33 -21.82 0.78
C SER A 21 -5.65 -20.68 1.75
N LEU A 22 -5.39 -19.43 1.37
CA LEU A 22 -5.61 -18.26 2.21
C LEU A 22 -7.07 -17.82 2.16
N ASN A 23 -7.64 -17.54 3.33
CA ASN A 23 -8.96 -16.95 3.43
C ASN A 23 -8.88 -15.43 3.22
N LEU A 24 -9.66 -14.91 2.27
CA LEU A 24 -9.68 -13.48 1.94
C LEU A 24 -10.05 -12.60 3.16
N GLU A 25 -11.00 -13.02 3.99
CA GLU A 25 -11.42 -12.27 5.19
C GLU A 25 -10.31 -12.23 6.24
N THR A 26 -9.58 -13.34 6.43
CA THR A 26 -8.40 -13.39 7.29
C THR A 26 -7.31 -12.43 6.80
N VAL A 27 -7.04 -12.42 5.48
CA VAL A 27 -6.05 -11.51 4.89
C VAL A 27 -6.50 -10.05 5.03
N VAL A 28 -7.77 -9.73 4.77
CA VAL A 28 -8.33 -8.38 4.97
C VAL A 28 -8.16 -7.93 6.43
N GLY A 29 -8.52 -8.77 7.40
CA GLY A 29 -8.37 -8.46 8.82
C GLY A 29 -6.91 -8.26 9.24
N ALA A 30 -5.99 -9.05 8.68
CA ALA A 30 -4.56 -8.91 8.92
C ALA A 30 -4.02 -7.60 8.29
N LEU A 31 -4.43 -7.26 7.06
CA LEU A 31 -4.07 -6.00 6.40
C LEU A 31 -4.60 -4.78 7.16
N GLN A 32 -5.82 -4.85 7.71
CA GLN A 32 -6.38 -3.79 8.54
C GLN A 32 -5.54 -3.43 9.75
N GLN A 33 -4.80 -4.41 10.29
CA GLN A 33 -3.95 -4.22 11.47
C GLN A 33 -2.51 -3.85 11.13
N LEU A 34 -2.06 -4.23 9.93
CA LEU A 34 -0.73 -3.91 9.42
C LEU A 34 -0.69 -2.49 8.83
N LEU A 35 -1.66 -2.16 7.99
CA LEU A 35 -1.69 -0.94 7.20
C LEU A 35 -2.55 0.13 7.88
N PRO A 36 -2.24 1.42 7.66
CA PRO A 36 -3.09 2.48 8.17
C PRO A 36 -4.45 2.44 7.50
N THR A 37 -5.51 2.57 8.30
CA THR A 37 -6.90 2.52 7.84
C THR A 37 -7.66 3.75 8.31
N GLN A 38 -8.59 4.23 7.49
CA GLN A 38 -9.50 5.34 7.78
C GLN A 38 -10.92 4.94 7.40
N SER A 39 -11.88 5.15 8.31
CA SER A 39 -13.30 4.81 8.10
C SER A 39 -13.56 3.34 7.70
N GLY A 40 -12.71 2.41 8.13
CA GLY A 40 -12.82 0.98 7.83
C GLY A 40 -12.20 0.54 6.50
N ASP A 41 -11.57 1.45 5.76
CA ASP A 41 -10.84 1.18 4.53
C ASP A 41 -9.36 1.58 4.63
N LEU A 42 -8.54 1.23 3.64
CA LEU A 42 -7.12 1.57 3.58
C LEU A 42 -6.93 3.08 3.43
N ASP A 43 -6.13 3.66 4.31
CA ASP A 43 -5.70 5.06 4.21
C ASP A 43 -4.41 5.15 3.41
N LEU A 44 -4.55 5.33 2.09
CA LEU A 44 -3.41 5.48 1.19
C LEU A 44 -2.58 6.72 1.49
N ALA A 45 -3.19 7.81 2.00
CA ALA A 45 -2.46 9.03 2.32
C ALA A 45 -1.54 8.81 3.52
N ALA A 46 -2.05 8.18 4.58
CA ALA A 46 -1.24 7.78 5.72
C ALA A 46 -0.20 6.72 5.35
N LEU A 47 -0.52 5.78 4.45
CA LEU A 47 0.42 4.77 3.98
C LEU A 47 1.59 5.40 3.23
N VAL A 48 1.31 6.24 2.24
CA VAL A 48 2.33 7.03 1.53
C VAL A 48 3.14 7.86 2.53
N GLY A 49 2.47 8.48 3.50
CA GLY A 49 3.10 9.21 4.60
C GLY A 49 4.08 8.38 5.42
N LYS A 50 3.83 7.08 5.63
CA LYS A 50 4.77 6.18 6.30
C LYS A 50 6.05 5.97 5.49
N PHE A 51 5.94 5.81 4.17
CA PHE A 51 7.11 5.64 3.31
C PHE A 51 7.89 6.94 3.16
N THR A 52 7.22 8.07 2.93
CA THR A 52 7.88 9.37 2.82
C THR A 52 8.48 9.84 4.14
N GLY A 53 7.85 9.51 5.27
CA GLY A 53 8.33 9.82 6.62
C GLY A 53 9.65 9.14 7.00
N GLN A 54 10.01 8.03 6.35
CA GLN A 54 11.34 7.41 6.54
C GLN A 54 12.47 8.23 5.87
N GLY A 55 12.13 9.11 4.92
CA GLY A 55 13.09 9.90 4.18
C GLY A 55 13.93 9.10 3.17
N GLY A 56 14.93 9.75 2.60
CA GLY A 56 15.89 9.14 1.67
C GLY A 56 15.22 8.44 0.48
N ASP A 57 15.72 7.26 0.15
CA ASP A 57 15.25 6.48 -1.01
C ASP A 57 13.80 6.04 -0.88
N LEU A 58 13.30 5.80 0.34
CA LEU A 58 11.91 5.41 0.59
C LEU A 58 10.92 6.53 0.24
N ALA A 59 11.29 7.79 0.49
CA ALA A 59 10.50 8.93 0.06
C ALA A 59 10.49 9.09 -1.46
N ALA A 60 11.63 8.85 -2.13
CA ALA A 60 11.72 8.87 -3.59
C ALA A 60 10.90 7.72 -4.23
N LEU A 61 10.91 6.54 -3.60
CA LEU A 61 10.07 5.40 -4.00
C LEU A 61 8.58 5.74 -3.92
N ALA A 62 8.12 6.23 -2.77
CA ALA A 62 6.72 6.61 -2.58
C ALA A 62 6.25 7.67 -3.58
N THR A 63 7.11 8.65 -3.86
CA THR A 63 6.83 9.69 -4.88
C THR A 63 6.73 9.09 -6.28
N SER A 64 7.55 8.08 -6.61
CA SER A 64 7.49 7.41 -7.91
C SER A 64 6.16 6.69 -8.16
N TRP A 65 5.53 6.20 -7.09
CA TRP A 65 4.24 5.51 -7.17
C TRP A 65 3.06 6.48 -7.30
N LEU A 66 3.20 7.73 -6.86
CA LEU A 66 2.16 8.74 -7.01
C LEU A 66 2.15 9.38 -8.40
N GLY A 67 3.30 9.38 -9.08
CA GLY A 67 3.46 9.96 -10.40
C GLY A 67 3.13 8.98 -11.52
N ASN A 68 3.08 9.50 -12.74
CA ASN A 68 2.77 8.70 -13.93
C ASN A 68 4.03 8.00 -14.52
N SER A 69 5.13 7.98 -13.75
CA SER A 69 6.39 7.34 -14.14
C SER A 69 6.38 5.84 -13.82
N THR A 70 7.36 5.10 -14.31
CA THR A 70 7.54 3.68 -13.93
C THR A 70 7.62 3.54 -12.40
N ASN A 71 6.70 2.77 -11.83
CA ASN A 71 6.72 2.39 -10.43
C ASN A 71 8.07 1.73 -10.09
N LYS A 72 8.82 2.33 -9.17
CA LYS A 72 10.01 1.66 -8.65
C LYS A 72 9.60 0.49 -7.77
N SER A 73 10.31 -0.63 -7.88
CA SER A 73 10.09 -1.78 -7.02
C SER A 73 10.39 -1.44 -5.56
N LEU A 74 9.59 -1.98 -4.65
CA LEU A 74 9.83 -1.92 -3.22
C LEU A 74 10.55 -3.20 -2.79
N ASP A 75 11.66 -3.08 -2.08
CA ASP A 75 12.37 -4.24 -1.54
C ASP A 75 11.85 -4.64 -0.15
N ILE A 76 12.09 -5.89 0.26
CA ILE A 76 11.67 -6.43 1.56
C ILE A 76 12.21 -5.59 2.72
N SER A 77 13.50 -5.26 2.69
CA SER A 77 14.14 -4.45 3.74
C SER A 77 13.54 -3.05 3.85
N GLN A 78 13.19 -2.46 2.71
CA GLN A 78 12.54 -1.14 2.62
C GLN A 78 11.11 -1.18 3.16
N LEU A 79 10.36 -2.24 2.83
CA LEU A 79 9.02 -2.47 3.37
C LEU A 79 9.05 -2.66 4.89
N ILE A 80 9.99 -3.47 5.39
CA ILE A 80 10.18 -3.68 6.83
C ILE A 80 10.58 -2.38 7.53
N ALA A 81 11.46 -1.57 6.93
CA ALA A 81 11.82 -0.27 7.48
C ALA A 81 10.62 0.68 7.58
N ALA A 82 9.72 0.68 6.60
CA ALA A 82 8.55 1.55 6.58
C ALA A 82 7.41 1.07 7.50
N LEU A 83 7.13 -0.24 7.53
CA LEU A 83 5.98 -0.82 8.25
C LEU A 83 6.34 -1.34 9.66
N GLY A 84 7.62 -1.65 9.88
CA GLY A 84 8.14 -2.25 11.11
C GLY A 84 8.13 -3.79 11.07
N GLN A 85 9.25 -4.38 11.48
CA GLN A 85 9.45 -5.84 11.52
C GLN A 85 8.33 -6.56 12.27
N ASP A 86 8.02 -6.14 13.50
CA ASP A 86 6.99 -6.78 14.34
C ASP A 86 5.61 -6.82 13.68
N LYS A 87 5.28 -5.79 12.91
CA LYS A 87 3.99 -5.70 12.22
C LYS A 87 3.92 -6.68 11.05
N VAL A 88 5.00 -6.78 10.28
CA VAL A 88 5.12 -7.72 9.17
C VAL A 88 5.10 -9.17 9.69
N ASP A 89 5.82 -9.45 10.78
CA ASP A 89 5.80 -10.76 11.44
C ASP A 89 4.40 -11.14 11.94
N SER A 90 3.70 -10.19 12.59
CA SER A 90 2.33 -10.41 13.06
C SER A 90 1.37 -10.68 11.90
N PHE A 91 1.51 -9.96 10.79
CA PHE A 91 0.72 -10.20 9.58
C PHE A 91 1.00 -11.59 9.01
N ALA A 92 2.26 -11.96 8.85
CA ALA A 92 2.68 -13.26 8.33
C ALA A 92 2.10 -14.42 9.16
N GLY A 93 2.20 -14.33 10.50
CA GLY A 93 1.63 -15.30 11.42
C GLY A 93 0.10 -15.42 11.33
N LYS A 94 -0.61 -14.32 11.07
CA LYS A 94 -2.08 -14.33 10.94
C LYS A 94 -2.55 -14.97 9.63
N VAL A 95 -1.82 -14.72 8.55
CA VAL A 95 -2.15 -15.29 7.24
C VAL A 95 -1.56 -16.69 7.06
N GLY A 96 -0.70 -17.15 7.97
CA GLY A 96 -0.14 -18.51 7.94
C GLY A 96 0.96 -18.69 6.90
N VAL A 97 1.75 -17.65 6.64
CA VAL A 97 2.94 -17.70 5.76
C VAL A 97 4.18 -17.23 6.54
N ASP A 98 5.37 -17.49 6.00
CA ASP A 98 6.60 -16.93 6.58
C ASP A 98 6.74 -15.43 6.31
N THR A 99 7.49 -14.73 7.17
CA THR A 99 7.70 -13.28 7.08
C THR A 99 8.24 -12.83 5.74
N THR A 100 9.17 -13.58 5.14
CA THR A 100 9.79 -13.23 3.85
C THR A 100 8.76 -13.29 2.73
N THR A 101 7.94 -14.33 2.69
CA THR A 101 6.83 -14.48 1.74
C THR A 101 5.79 -13.38 1.92
N ALA A 102 5.41 -13.07 3.15
CA ALA A 102 4.49 -11.97 3.45
C ALA A 102 5.05 -10.62 2.99
N ALA A 103 6.30 -10.31 3.35
CA ALA A 103 6.97 -9.07 2.99
C ALA A 103 7.12 -8.93 1.46
N SER A 104 7.50 -10.00 0.78
CA SER A 104 7.61 -10.02 -0.68
C SER A 104 6.25 -9.81 -1.37
N GLY A 105 5.20 -10.49 -0.89
CA GLY A 105 3.85 -10.32 -1.40
C GLY A 105 3.36 -8.88 -1.24
N LEU A 106 3.53 -8.30 -0.04
CA LEU A 106 3.18 -6.90 0.23
C LEU A 106 3.99 -5.93 -0.65
N ALA A 107 5.30 -6.14 -0.75
CA ALA A 107 6.18 -5.28 -1.52
C ALA A 107 5.85 -5.28 -3.03
N GLY A 108 5.37 -6.41 -3.54
CA GLY A 108 4.90 -6.53 -4.91
C GLY A 108 3.59 -5.80 -5.20
N ILE A 109 2.69 -5.66 -4.23
CA ILE A 109 1.36 -5.10 -4.46
C ILE A 109 1.21 -3.63 -4.05
N LEU A 110 1.97 -3.14 -3.07
CA LEU A 110 1.81 -1.79 -2.54
C LEU A 110 2.11 -0.68 -3.57
N PRO A 111 3.19 -0.76 -4.38
CA PRO A 111 3.47 0.23 -5.43
C PRO A 111 2.31 0.39 -6.41
N ASP A 112 1.78 -0.72 -6.89
CA ASP A 112 0.69 -0.72 -7.89
C ASP A 112 -0.64 -0.29 -7.28
N LEU A 113 -0.91 -0.65 -6.02
CA LEU A 113 -2.10 -0.23 -5.31
C LEU A 113 -2.13 1.30 -5.13
N ILE A 114 -0.99 1.91 -4.77
CA ILE A 114 -0.86 3.36 -4.63
C ILE A 114 -1.02 4.03 -6.00
N ASN A 115 -0.30 3.55 -7.02
CA ASN A 115 -0.33 4.11 -8.37
C ASN A 115 -1.72 4.10 -9.00
N ARG A 116 -2.46 2.99 -8.89
CA ARG A 116 -3.84 2.89 -9.39
C ARG A 116 -4.82 3.86 -8.72
N ASN A 117 -4.46 4.36 -7.54
CA ASN A 117 -5.25 5.32 -6.78
C ASN A 117 -4.61 6.71 -6.76
N SER A 118 -3.68 6.98 -7.66
CA SER A 118 -3.10 8.30 -7.89
C SER A 118 -3.26 8.76 -9.34
N ASP A 119 -3.23 10.08 -9.53
CA ASP A 119 -3.18 10.73 -10.82
C ASP A 119 -2.38 12.03 -10.71
N GLY A 120 -1.46 12.24 -11.66
CA GLY A 120 -0.68 13.47 -11.76
C GLY A 120 0.22 13.78 -10.55
N GLY A 121 0.68 12.77 -9.80
CA GLY A 121 1.50 12.97 -8.59
C GLY A 121 0.72 13.05 -7.29
N ALA A 122 -0.60 12.85 -7.32
CA ALA A 122 -1.48 12.98 -6.15
C ALA A 122 -2.47 11.82 -6.03
N LEU A 123 -2.85 11.45 -4.80
CA LEU A 123 -3.89 10.44 -4.57
C LEU A 123 -5.28 10.96 -4.97
N LEU A 124 -6.05 10.12 -5.69
CA LEU A 124 -7.37 10.41 -6.25
C LEU A 124 -8.48 10.66 -5.20
N GLY A 125 -8.19 10.46 -3.92
CA GLY A 125 -9.10 10.75 -2.80
C GLY A 125 -8.47 11.52 -1.64
N GLY A 126 -7.22 11.95 -1.78
CA GLY A 126 -6.51 12.74 -0.77
C GLY A 126 -6.72 14.24 -0.95
N LEU A 127 -6.43 15.03 0.09
CA LEU A 127 -6.55 16.50 0.15
C LEU A 127 -5.96 17.26 -1.08
N ALA A 128 -5.06 16.63 -1.83
CA ALA A 128 -4.49 17.16 -3.06
C ALA A 128 -5.48 17.24 -4.25
N GLY A 129 -6.46 16.33 -4.37
CA GLY A 129 -7.52 16.44 -5.38
C GLY A 129 -8.40 17.67 -5.15
N SER A 130 -8.62 18.04 -3.88
CA SER A 130 -9.36 19.24 -3.48
C SER A 130 -8.53 20.52 -3.67
N ALA A 131 -7.22 20.46 -3.42
CA ALA A 131 -6.32 21.59 -3.64
C ALA A 131 -6.11 21.89 -5.13
N ALA A 132 -5.89 20.86 -5.97
CA ALA A 132 -5.79 20.97 -7.42
C ALA A 132 -7.10 21.49 -8.04
N LYS A 133 -8.26 21.03 -7.56
CA LYS A 133 -9.56 21.54 -8.00
C LYS A 133 -9.82 22.99 -7.56
N SER A 134 -9.27 23.41 -6.41
CA SER A 134 -9.41 24.78 -5.91
C SER A 134 -8.57 25.80 -6.68
N ILE A 135 -7.39 25.38 -7.17
CA ILE A 135 -6.57 26.24 -8.06
C ILE A 135 -7.12 26.22 -9.49
N LEU A 136 -7.58 25.09 -10.03
CA LEU A 136 -8.17 25.04 -11.38
C LEU A 136 -9.53 25.75 -11.46
N GLY A 137 -10.35 25.69 -10.39
CA GLY A 137 -11.64 26.36 -10.31
C GLY A 137 -11.57 27.87 -10.08
N LYS A 138 -10.38 28.46 -9.85
CA LYS A 138 -10.17 29.91 -9.74
C LYS A 138 -9.79 30.58 -11.07
N PHE A 139 -9.70 29.82 -12.15
CA PHE A 139 -9.39 30.33 -13.49
C PHE A 139 -10.56 30.23 -14.49
N PHE A 140 -11.77 29.88 -14.03
CA PHE A 140 -13.01 29.88 -14.80
C PHE A 140 -14.13 30.56 -14.03
#